data_AF-A0A429IHT4-F1
#
_entry.id   AF-A0A429IHT4-F1
#
_cell.length_a   1.000
_cell.length_b   1.000
_cell.length_c   1.000
_cell.angle_alpha   90.00
_cell.angle_beta   90.00
_cell.angle_gamma   90.00
#
_symmetry.space_group_name_H-M   'P 1'
#
loop_
_entity.id
_entity.type
_entity.pdbx_description
1 polymer ?
#
loop_
_entity_poly.entity_id
_entity_poly.type
_entity_poly.pdbx_seq_one_letter_code
_entity_poly.pdbx_strand_id
1 'polypeptide(L)'
;MATATALTTLTAACTPPASAHTDQPGRPGHSAQRPSPASLEGVWRTDGYGSLVTIDGRQLRTYETTAVSCLPGSVRGVRTGPPGAGGRADFAVPDGARITVVPRGGDEARLSIQDNVGHRTLHRIAGLPARCHQPPAKDPRTVFDVFWRTYAENYPFFAAKKTDWAAVRDRYRPRVTARTTDDELFAILREMIEPLHDGHTRLSAGPGRVYAGSRPGTTLPTPAFLKQVDAAITAGLGPGVTRQQWAGGALSYADLPDRLGYLRITSFQGYTDREDYDSDVAELDRALDAVFTKARTSGPKALRGLVVDLRLNGGGSDQLGLRVAARLTGRPYLAYRKHARNDPADARKFTPDEPARIRPHDGPRYTGPLALLTGPLTISAGETFTQSLLGRTPAPARIGENTQGLFSDTLDRTLPNGWKFALPNEEFLTADGRTFDGTGIPPTVRTPVFTPEDLASRRDPALARARALLSGHQEKP
;
A
#
# COMPACT_ATOMS: atom_id res chain seq x y z
N MET A 1 -22.57 -71.74 -58.27
CA MET A 1 -21.64 -72.26 -59.29
C MET A 1 -20.50 -72.95 -58.56
N ALA A 2 -20.42 -74.27 -58.70
CA ALA A 2 -19.47 -75.12 -58.02
C ALA A 2 -18.22 -75.36 -58.87
N THR A 3 -17.05 -75.44 -58.23
CA THR A 3 -15.90 -76.35 -58.45
C THR A 3 -14.80 -75.94 -57.47
N ALA A 4 -14.61 -76.67 -56.36
CA ALA A 4 -13.55 -77.67 -56.13
C ALA A 4 -12.14 -77.05 -56.11
N THR A 5 -11.34 -77.18 -55.05
CA THR A 5 -10.58 -78.39 -54.73
C THR A 5 -10.07 -78.36 -53.27
N ALA A 6 -10.07 -79.52 -52.60
CA ALA A 6 -9.52 -79.76 -51.27
C ALA A 6 -8.18 -80.52 -51.37
N LEU A 7 -7.24 -80.29 -50.45
CA LEU A 7 -6.84 -81.26 -49.41
C LEU A 7 -5.62 -80.77 -48.60
N THR A 8 -5.76 -80.93 -47.28
CA THR A 8 -4.74 -80.92 -46.21
C THR A 8 -3.80 -82.14 -46.28
N THR A 9 -2.53 -82.00 -45.90
CA THR A 9 -1.83 -82.50 -44.67
C THR A 9 -0.30 -82.42 -44.97
N LEU A 10 0.67 -82.18 -44.08
CA LEU A 10 1.12 -82.96 -42.92
C LEU A 10 2.25 -82.19 -42.17
N THR A 11 2.46 -82.59 -40.93
CA THR A 11 3.42 -82.20 -39.89
C THR A 11 4.92 -82.47 -40.19
N ALA A 12 5.85 -81.68 -39.61
CA ALA A 12 6.96 -82.16 -38.74
C ALA A 12 7.94 -81.03 -38.35
N ALA A 13 8.52 -81.16 -37.14
CA ALA A 13 9.37 -80.21 -36.43
C ALA A 13 10.88 -80.35 -36.73
N CYS A 14 11.67 -79.31 -36.44
CA CYS A 14 13.04 -79.38 -35.90
C CYS A 14 13.53 -77.99 -35.41
N THR A 15 14.18 -77.96 -34.24
CA THR A 15 14.83 -76.84 -33.51
C THR A 15 16.33 -76.67 -33.91
N PRO A 16 17.19 -75.87 -33.22
CA PRO A 16 17.38 -74.40 -33.12
C PRO A 16 18.83 -73.97 -33.60
N PRO A 17 19.38 -72.73 -33.41
CA PRO A 17 19.96 -72.31 -32.10
C PRO A 17 19.96 -70.79 -31.74
N ALA A 18 20.07 -70.57 -30.41
CA ALA A 18 20.72 -69.50 -29.61
C ALA A 18 20.93 -68.03 -30.08
N SER A 19 20.35 -67.13 -29.28
CA SER A 19 20.93 -65.97 -28.54
C SER A 19 21.54 -64.76 -29.28
N ALA A 20 20.92 -63.58 -29.07
CA ALA A 20 21.53 -62.46 -28.33
C ALA A 20 20.48 -61.38 -27.98
N HIS A 21 20.37 -61.07 -26.68
CA HIS A 21 19.60 -59.96 -26.10
C HIS A 21 20.25 -58.60 -26.40
N THR A 22 19.44 -57.58 -26.64
CA THR A 22 19.70 -56.21 -26.16
C THR A 22 18.38 -55.55 -25.77
N ASP A 23 18.26 -55.22 -24.48
CA ASP A 23 17.19 -54.41 -23.89
C ASP A 23 17.32 -52.94 -24.32
N GLN A 24 16.20 -52.29 -24.64
CA GLN A 24 16.07 -50.83 -24.54
C GLN A 24 14.89 -50.45 -23.63
N PRO A 25 15.12 -49.60 -22.60
CA PRO A 25 14.10 -49.22 -21.63
C PRO A 25 13.12 -48.17 -22.19
N GLY A 26 11.85 -48.34 -21.82
CA GLY A 26 10.73 -47.50 -22.24
C GLY A 26 10.86 -46.03 -21.84
N ARG A 27 10.43 -45.15 -22.74
CA ARG A 27 10.30 -43.71 -22.50
C ARG A 27 9.26 -43.45 -21.41
N PRO A 28 9.56 -42.64 -20.37
CA PRO A 28 8.54 -42.19 -19.43
C PRO A 28 7.63 -41.18 -20.13
N GLY A 29 6.34 -41.53 -20.24
CA GLY A 29 5.30 -40.57 -20.61
C GLY A 29 5.09 -39.58 -19.46
N HIS A 30 5.57 -38.35 -19.62
CA HIS A 30 5.16 -37.25 -18.76
C HIS A 30 3.72 -36.86 -19.12
N SER A 31 2.74 -37.45 -18.44
CA SER A 31 1.43 -36.82 -18.34
C SER A 31 1.62 -35.51 -17.58
N ALA A 32 1.56 -34.37 -18.26
CA ALA A 32 1.41 -33.09 -17.60
C ALA A 32 0.04 -33.10 -16.91
N GLN A 33 0.01 -33.55 -15.65
CA GLN A 33 -1.16 -33.44 -14.80
C GLN A 33 -1.55 -31.96 -14.76
N ARG A 34 -2.76 -31.64 -15.22
CA ARG A 34 -3.33 -30.31 -15.00
C ARG A 34 -3.22 -30.02 -13.50
N PRO A 35 -2.69 -28.86 -13.10
CA PRO A 35 -2.63 -28.49 -11.69
C PRO A 35 -4.04 -28.63 -11.11
N SER A 36 -4.14 -29.17 -9.89
CA SER A 36 -5.40 -29.16 -9.15
C SER A 36 -6.00 -27.76 -9.18
N PRO A 37 -7.33 -27.58 -9.25
CA PRO A 37 -7.96 -26.25 -9.22
C PRO A 37 -7.56 -25.40 -8.00
N ALA A 38 -6.97 -26.00 -6.97
CA ALA A 38 -6.43 -25.31 -5.80
C ALA A 38 -4.90 -25.04 -5.86
N SER A 39 -4.22 -25.44 -6.94
CA SER A 39 -2.77 -25.28 -7.07
C SER A 39 -2.42 -23.86 -7.48
N LEU A 40 -1.50 -23.25 -6.73
CA LEU A 40 -0.98 -21.91 -7.03
C LEU A 40 0.23 -21.92 -7.98
N GLU A 41 0.77 -23.11 -8.30
CA GLU A 41 1.93 -23.25 -9.19
C GLU A 41 1.66 -22.64 -10.57
N GLY A 42 2.56 -21.80 -11.07
CA GLY A 42 2.49 -21.20 -12.41
C GLY A 42 2.65 -19.68 -12.42
N VAL A 43 2.19 -19.06 -13.51
CA VAL A 43 2.32 -17.62 -13.77
C VAL A 43 0.95 -16.96 -13.73
N TRP A 44 0.88 -15.82 -13.05
CA TRP A 44 -0.34 -15.09 -12.77
C TRP A 44 -0.17 -13.63 -13.18
N ARG A 45 -1.19 -13.04 -13.80
CA ARG A 45 -1.28 -11.61 -14.10
C ARG A 45 -2.16 -10.94 -13.06
N THR A 46 -1.72 -9.81 -12.51
CA THR A 46 -2.56 -9.01 -11.62
C THR A 46 -3.59 -8.22 -12.44
N ASP A 47 -4.83 -8.14 -11.96
CA ASP A 47 -5.69 -7.01 -12.27
C ASP A 47 -5.09 -5.76 -11.64
N GLY A 48 -5.01 -4.68 -12.41
CA GLY A 48 -4.29 -3.46 -12.05
C GLY A 48 -2.80 -3.70 -11.84
N TYR A 49 -2.10 -2.66 -11.37
CA TYR A 49 -0.70 -2.70 -10.95
C TYR A 49 0.33 -3.17 -11.99
N GLY A 50 -0.05 -3.48 -13.23
CA GLY A 50 0.85 -3.88 -14.32
C GLY A 50 1.90 -4.92 -13.91
N SER A 51 1.52 -5.99 -13.21
CA SER A 51 2.48 -6.95 -12.66
C SER A 51 2.14 -8.40 -13.00
N LEU A 52 3.17 -9.24 -13.01
CA LEU A 52 3.04 -10.69 -13.00
C LEU A 52 3.58 -11.26 -11.68
N VAL A 53 3.03 -12.39 -11.27
CA VAL A 53 3.48 -13.17 -10.12
C VAL A 53 3.75 -14.58 -10.60
N THR A 54 4.95 -15.09 -10.34
CA THR A 54 5.27 -16.51 -10.55
C THR A 54 5.35 -17.20 -9.21
N ILE A 55 4.67 -18.33 -9.08
CA ILE A 55 4.77 -19.22 -7.94
C ILE A 55 5.33 -20.54 -8.45
N ASP A 56 6.52 -20.90 -7.96
CA ASP A 56 7.23 -22.13 -8.29
C ASP A 56 7.71 -22.81 -7.00
N GLY A 57 7.06 -23.90 -6.63
CA GLY A 57 7.26 -24.58 -5.37
C GLY A 57 7.02 -23.64 -4.20
N ARG A 58 8.08 -23.28 -3.48
CA ARG A 58 8.02 -22.36 -2.33
C ARG A 58 8.29 -20.90 -2.69
N GLN A 59 8.68 -20.62 -3.93
CA GLN A 59 9.17 -19.29 -4.33
C GLN A 59 8.04 -18.49 -4.96
N LEU A 60 7.83 -17.27 -4.47
CA LEU A 60 7.03 -16.24 -5.12
C LEU A 60 7.97 -15.17 -5.67
N ARG A 61 7.80 -14.80 -6.94
CA ARG A 61 8.52 -13.69 -7.57
C ARG A 61 7.56 -12.80 -8.33
N THR A 62 7.88 -11.52 -8.37
CA THR A 62 7.10 -10.54 -9.12
C THR A 62 7.86 -10.05 -10.35
N TYR A 63 7.12 -9.60 -11.37
CA TYR A 63 7.64 -8.92 -12.54
C TYR A 63 6.82 -7.66 -12.78
N GLU A 64 7.51 -6.56 -13.05
CA GLU A 64 6.92 -5.27 -13.42
C GLU A 64 6.76 -5.24 -14.94
N THR A 65 5.53 -5.04 -15.42
CA THR A 65 5.21 -5.11 -16.84
C THR A 65 4.58 -3.83 -17.34
N THR A 66 4.91 -3.48 -18.58
CA THR A 66 4.20 -2.49 -19.37
C THR A 66 3.99 -3.01 -20.79
N ALA A 67 3.28 -2.27 -21.65
CA ALA A 67 3.24 -2.58 -23.08
C ALA A 67 4.64 -2.65 -23.75
N VAL A 68 5.66 -2.00 -23.17
CA VAL A 68 7.02 -1.90 -23.75
C VAL A 68 8.11 -2.63 -22.96
N SER A 69 7.84 -3.10 -21.74
CA SER A 69 8.85 -3.74 -20.87
C SER A 69 8.30 -4.89 -20.02
N CYS A 70 9.21 -5.77 -19.61
CA CYS A 70 9.01 -6.68 -18.50
C CYS A 70 10.34 -6.76 -17.72
N LEU A 71 10.31 -6.37 -16.46
CA LEU A 71 11.48 -6.31 -15.58
C LEU A 71 11.22 -7.14 -14.32
N PRO A 72 12.23 -7.78 -13.72
CA PRO A 72 12.08 -8.40 -12.41
C PRO A 72 11.62 -7.36 -11.37
N GLY A 73 10.57 -7.69 -10.62
CA GLY A 73 10.11 -6.86 -9.50
C GLY A 73 10.97 -7.02 -8.26
N SER A 74 10.85 -6.07 -7.34
CA SER A 74 11.56 -6.08 -6.04
C SER A 74 11.06 -7.19 -5.11
N VAL A 75 9.77 -7.54 -5.19
CA VAL A 75 9.15 -8.48 -4.25
C VAL A 75 9.51 -9.92 -4.59
N ARG A 76 10.11 -10.60 -3.60
CA ARG A 76 10.37 -12.03 -3.57
C ARG A 76 9.90 -12.61 -2.25
N GLY A 77 9.20 -13.73 -2.29
CA GLY A 77 8.66 -14.37 -1.10
C GLY A 77 9.00 -15.85 -1.03
N VAL A 78 9.12 -16.37 0.19
CA VAL A 78 9.32 -17.79 0.46
C VAL A 78 8.15 -18.32 1.27
N ARG A 79 7.50 -19.39 0.80
CA ARG A 79 6.36 -20.01 1.47
C ARG A 79 6.77 -20.52 2.85
N THR A 80 6.06 -20.11 3.90
CA THR A 80 6.40 -20.38 5.30
C THR A 80 5.93 -21.74 5.81
N GLY A 81 5.03 -22.41 5.08
CA GLY A 81 4.51 -23.73 5.45
C GLY A 81 3.89 -24.49 4.28
N PRO A 82 3.26 -25.65 4.53
CA PRO A 82 2.40 -26.30 3.53
C PRO A 82 1.18 -25.42 3.21
N PRO A 83 0.56 -25.56 2.03
CA PRO A 83 -0.70 -24.88 1.75
C PRO A 83 -1.76 -25.22 2.82
N GLY A 84 -2.44 -24.19 3.31
CA GLY A 84 -3.55 -24.32 4.24
C GLY A 84 -4.85 -24.76 3.54
N ALA A 85 -5.95 -24.71 4.30
CA ALA A 85 -7.28 -25.07 3.78
C ALA A 85 -7.60 -24.29 2.48
N GLY A 86 -8.14 -24.98 1.48
CA GLY A 86 -8.49 -24.39 0.19
C GLY A 86 -7.30 -23.95 -0.67
N GLY A 87 -6.08 -24.43 -0.38
CA GLY A 87 -4.88 -24.10 -1.15
C GLY A 87 -4.28 -22.74 -0.83
N ARG A 88 -4.71 -22.09 0.26
CA ARG A 88 -4.10 -20.85 0.77
C ARG A 88 -2.61 -21.04 0.99
N ALA A 89 -1.79 -20.10 0.53
CA ALA A 89 -0.35 -20.08 0.79
C ALA A 89 0.08 -18.73 1.36
N ASP A 90 0.95 -18.79 2.36
CA ASP A 90 1.54 -17.62 3.01
C ASP A 90 3.04 -17.56 2.71
N PHE A 91 3.52 -16.40 2.27
CA PHE A 91 4.89 -16.15 1.83
C PHE A 91 5.51 -15.05 2.69
N ALA A 92 6.62 -15.39 3.38
CA ALA A 92 7.45 -14.40 4.04
C ALA A 92 8.23 -13.61 2.98
N VAL A 93 8.21 -12.29 3.09
CA VAL A 93 8.95 -11.36 2.24
C VAL A 93 10.03 -10.73 3.12
N PRO A 94 11.31 -10.79 2.74
CA PRO A 94 12.36 -10.09 3.48
C PRO A 94 12.06 -8.59 3.56
N ASP A 95 12.25 -8.01 4.75
CA ASP A 95 12.11 -6.58 5.03
C ASP A 95 10.76 -5.99 4.57
N GLY A 96 9.70 -6.82 4.61
CA GLY A 96 8.39 -6.46 4.11
C GLY A 96 7.26 -7.29 4.68
N ALA A 97 6.02 -6.84 4.42
CA ALA A 97 4.83 -7.51 4.88
C ALA A 97 4.62 -8.87 4.20
N ARG A 98 4.07 -9.82 4.98
CA ARG A 98 3.73 -11.16 4.47
C ARG A 98 2.73 -11.06 3.32
N ILE A 99 2.94 -11.87 2.29
CA ILE A 99 2.00 -12.03 1.19
C ILE A 99 1.19 -13.30 1.39
N THR A 100 -0.12 -13.18 1.26
CA THR A 100 -1.03 -14.32 1.23
C THR A 100 -1.59 -14.46 -0.18
N VAL A 101 -1.59 -15.68 -0.72
CA VAL A 101 -2.28 -16.01 -1.97
C VAL A 101 -3.34 -17.08 -1.69
N VAL A 102 -4.57 -16.83 -2.13
CA VAL A 102 -5.71 -17.74 -1.95
C VAL A 102 -6.35 -18.07 -3.30
N PRO A 103 -6.39 -19.36 -3.72
CA PRO A 103 -7.10 -19.76 -4.92
C PRO A 103 -8.59 -19.38 -4.91
N ARG A 104 -9.11 -19.04 -6.08
CA ARG A 104 -10.54 -18.79 -6.37
C ARG A 104 -11.02 -19.58 -7.58
N GLY A 105 -10.47 -20.78 -7.75
CA GLY A 105 -10.71 -21.66 -8.90
C GLY A 105 -9.40 -21.97 -9.62
N GLY A 106 -9.49 -22.69 -10.74
CA GLY A 106 -8.31 -23.11 -11.49
C GLY A 106 -7.49 -21.96 -12.06
N ASP A 107 -8.15 -20.88 -12.48
CA ASP A 107 -7.55 -19.79 -13.25
C ASP A 107 -7.61 -18.42 -12.55
N GLU A 108 -8.13 -18.36 -11.31
CA GLU A 108 -8.19 -17.13 -10.51
C GLU A 108 -7.60 -17.35 -9.11
N ALA A 109 -6.90 -16.37 -8.58
CA ALA A 109 -6.48 -16.30 -7.18
C ALA A 109 -6.55 -14.87 -6.64
N ARG A 110 -6.44 -14.72 -5.32
CA ARG A 110 -6.37 -13.41 -4.64
C ARG A 110 -5.06 -13.28 -3.89
N LEU A 111 -4.35 -12.19 -4.14
CA LEU A 111 -3.13 -11.83 -3.43
C LEU A 111 -3.42 -10.68 -2.48
N SER A 112 -3.12 -10.86 -1.20
CA SER A 112 -3.18 -9.81 -0.17
C SER A 112 -1.80 -9.58 0.42
N ILE A 113 -1.48 -8.32 0.72
CA ILE A 113 -0.29 -7.90 1.43
C ILE A 113 -0.74 -7.46 2.82
N GLN A 114 -0.07 -7.96 3.87
CA GLN A 114 -0.58 -7.93 5.23
C GLN A 114 -0.82 -6.52 5.81
N ASP A 115 -0.01 -5.55 5.41
CA ASP A 115 -0.03 -4.15 5.86
C ASP A 115 -0.96 -3.25 5.04
N ASN A 116 -1.44 -3.72 3.88
CA ASN A 116 -2.35 -2.99 3.00
C ASN A 116 -3.78 -3.50 3.17
N VAL A 117 -4.73 -2.69 2.71
CA VAL A 117 -6.15 -3.08 2.65
C VAL A 117 -6.46 -3.78 1.32
N GLY A 118 -7.41 -4.72 1.33
CA GLY A 118 -7.94 -5.34 0.12
C GLY A 118 -7.07 -6.46 -0.46
N HIS A 119 -7.36 -6.81 -1.71
CA HIS A 119 -6.62 -7.81 -2.47
C HIS A 119 -6.45 -7.42 -3.92
N ARG A 120 -5.47 -8.06 -4.57
CA ARG A 120 -5.27 -8.04 -6.02
C ARG A 120 -5.81 -9.34 -6.60
N THR A 121 -6.67 -9.24 -7.59
CA THR A 121 -7.10 -10.41 -8.37
C THR A 121 -5.96 -10.86 -9.27
N LEU A 122 -5.73 -12.16 -9.32
CA LEU A 122 -4.72 -12.83 -10.11
C LEU A 122 -5.40 -13.71 -11.15
N HIS A 123 -5.01 -13.59 -12.42
CA HIS A 123 -5.47 -14.41 -13.53
C HIS A 123 -4.34 -15.29 -14.03
N ARG A 124 -4.56 -16.60 -14.09
CA ARG A 124 -3.55 -17.53 -14.60
C ARG A 124 -3.25 -17.25 -16.07
N ILE A 125 -1.98 -17.26 -16.43
CA ILE A 125 -1.53 -17.20 -17.82
C ILE A 125 -0.65 -18.41 -18.15
N ALA A 126 -0.59 -18.78 -19.43
CA ALA A 126 0.06 -20.01 -19.90
C ALA A 126 1.55 -20.10 -19.52
N GLY A 127 2.21 -18.96 -19.39
CA GLY A 127 3.62 -18.88 -19.03
C GLY A 127 4.08 -17.44 -18.94
N LEU A 128 5.35 -17.26 -18.58
CA LEU A 128 5.95 -15.95 -18.54
C LEU A 128 6.07 -15.40 -19.98
N PRO A 129 5.61 -14.16 -20.27
CA PRO A 129 5.69 -13.62 -21.62
C PRO A 129 7.12 -13.58 -22.14
N ALA A 130 7.31 -13.81 -23.45
CA ALA A 130 8.63 -13.86 -24.10
C ALA A 130 9.53 -12.65 -23.74
N ARG A 131 8.96 -11.45 -23.67
CA ARG A 131 9.66 -10.21 -23.28
C ARG A 131 10.31 -10.28 -21.90
N CYS A 132 9.74 -11.02 -20.96
CA CYS A 132 10.30 -11.18 -19.61
C CYS A 132 11.57 -12.02 -19.58
N HIS A 133 11.85 -12.77 -20.65
CA HIS A 133 13.12 -13.49 -20.82
C HIS A 133 14.20 -12.64 -21.50
N GLN A 134 13.86 -11.43 -21.95
CA GLN A 134 14.75 -10.52 -22.67
C GLN A 134 14.82 -9.18 -21.94
N PRO A 135 15.86 -8.94 -21.13
CA PRO A 135 16.02 -7.66 -20.46
C PRO A 135 16.00 -6.51 -21.47
N PRO A 136 15.21 -5.44 -21.24
CA PRO A 136 15.23 -4.28 -22.11
C PRO A 136 16.62 -3.63 -22.11
N ALA A 137 16.96 -2.97 -23.21
CA ALA A 137 18.20 -2.22 -23.32
C ALA A 137 18.28 -1.14 -22.21
N LYS A 138 19.49 -0.88 -21.73
CA LYS A 138 19.74 0.08 -20.64
C LYS A 138 20.02 1.50 -21.15
N ASP A 139 19.89 1.72 -22.46
CA ASP A 139 20.17 3.01 -23.07
C ASP A 139 19.13 4.08 -22.65
N PRO A 140 19.49 5.37 -22.71
CA PRO A 140 18.63 6.44 -22.24
C PRO A 140 17.24 6.48 -22.86
N ARG A 141 17.10 6.11 -24.14
CA ARG A 141 15.80 6.14 -24.83
C ARG A 141 14.89 5.03 -24.31
N THR A 142 15.43 3.83 -24.12
CA THR A 142 14.66 2.73 -23.55
C THR A 142 14.26 3.03 -22.11
N VAL A 143 15.16 3.60 -21.30
CA VAL A 143 14.84 4.02 -19.93
C VAL A 143 13.70 5.05 -19.91
N PHE A 144 13.78 6.08 -20.76
CA PHE A 144 12.71 7.06 -20.90
C PHE A 144 11.38 6.41 -21.32
N ASP A 145 11.38 5.56 -22.34
CA ASP A 145 10.16 4.98 -22.89
C ASP A 145 9.48 4.07 -21.84
N VAL A 146 10.25 3.33 -21.04
CA VAL A 146 9.72 2.54 -19.91
C VAL A 146 9.16 3.42 -18.81
N PHE A 147 9.88 4.47 -18.41
CA PHE A 147 9.40 5.41 -17.38
C PHE A 147 8.07 6.05 -17.80
N TRP A 148 8.05 6.65 -19.00
CA TRP A 148 6.86 7.31 -19.53
C TRP A 148 5.68 6.35 -19.65
N ARG A 149 5.92 5.14 -20.17
CA ARG A 149 4.86 4.15 -20.35
C ARG A 149 4.31 3.67 -19.01
N THR A 150 5.16 3.48 -18.01
CA THR A 150 4.71 3.04 -16.68
C THR A 150 3.72 4.04 -16.09
N TYR A 151 4.02 5.34 -16.17
CA TYR A 151 3.10 6.40 -15.77
C TYR A 151 1.81 6.40 -16.59
N ALA A 152 1.90 6.28 -17.93
CA ALA A 152 0.73 6.27 -18.82
C ALA A 152 -0.27 5.15 -18.48
N GLU A 153 0.24 3.99 -18.03
CA GLU A 153 -0.57 2.80 -17.76
C GLU A 153 -1.11 2.74 -16.33
N ASN A 154 -0.47 3.41 -15.37
CA ASN A 154 -0.76 3.21 -13.95
C ASN A 154 -1.18 4.48 -13.20
N TYR A 155 -0.77 5.69 -13.63
CA TYR A 155 -1.07 6.92 -12.90
C TYR A 155 -2.54 7.36 -13.11
N PRO A 156 -3.37 7.45 -12.06
CA PRO A 156 -4.79 7.71 -12.24
C PRO A 156 -5.14 9.22 -12.31
N PHE A 157 -4.23 10.10 -11.88
CA PHE A 157 -4.60 11.49 -11.59
C PHE A 157 -4.32 12.52 -12.69
N PHE A 158 -3.90 12.11 -13.89
CA PHE A 158 -3.57 13.07 -14.96
C PHE A 158 -4.70 14.06 -15.26
N ALA A 159 -5.95 13.58 -15.34
CA ALA A 159 -7.10 14.44 -15.59
C ALA A 159 -7.32 15.45 -14.44
N ALA A 160 -7.25 15.00 -13.18
CA ALA A 160 -7.36 15.86 -12.01
C ALA A 160 -6.24 16.91 -11.92
N LYS A 161 -5.03 16.54 -12.37
CA LYS A 161 -3.85 17.42 -12.46
C LYS A 161 -3.84 18.29 -13.72
N LYS A 162 -4.80 18.12 -14.63
CA LYS A 162 -4.87 18.81 -15.94
C LYS A 162 -3.60 18.61 -16.78
N THR A 163 -3.05 17.41 -16.73
CA THR A 163 -1.81 17.04 -17.44
C THR A 163 -2.13 16.17 -18.65
N ASP A 164 -1.74 16.61 -19.84
CA ASP A 164 -1.70 15.75 -21.02
C ASP A 164 -0.39 14.97 -21.06
N TRP A 165 -0.44 13.70 -20.66
CA TRP A 165 0.75 12.86 -20.59
C TRP A 165 1.32 12.49 -21.97
N ALA A 166 0.50 12.48 -23.03
CA ALA A 166 1.00 12.27 -24.39
C ALA A 166 1.81 13.49 -24.86
N ALA A 167 1.32 14.70 -24.61
CA ALA A 167 2.06 15.93 -24.89
C ALA A 167 3.38 16.03 -24.10
N VAL A 168 3.42 15.51 -22.87
CA VAL A 168 4.68 15.37 -22.11
C VAL A 168 5.66 14.49 -22.89
N ARG A 169 5.23 13.36 -23.46
CA ARG A 169 6.12 12.53 -24.30
C ARG A 169 6.66 13.31 -25.48
N ASP A 170 5.79 13.96 -26.23
CA ASP A 170 6.16 14.66 -27.47
C ASP A 170 7.16 15.79 -27.21
N ARG A 171 7.04 16.44 -26.03
CA ARG A 171 7.99 17.46 -25.57
C ARG A 171 9.36 16.90 -25.17
N TYR A 172 9.39 15.83 -24.38
CA TYR A 172 10.65 15.39 -23.74
C TYR A 172 11.37 14.27 -24.49
N ARG A 173 10.64 13.38 -25.18
CA ARG A 173 11.24 12.23 -25.87
C ARG A 173 12.28 12.61 -26.94
N PRO A 174 12.11 13.70 -27.72
CA PRO A 174 13.14 14.13 -28.68
C PRO A 174 14.44 14.61 -28.05
N ARG A 175 14.42 15.05 -26.78
CA ARG A 175 15.62 15.48 -26.03
C ARG A 175 16.53 14.30 -25.64
N VAL A 176 16.02 13.07 -25.69
CA VAL A 176 16.76 11.86 -25.28
C VAL A 176 17.39 11.17 -26.49
N THR A 177 18.72 11.12 -26.49
CA THR A 177 19.55 10.53 -27.55
C THR A 177 20.47 9.45 -26.98
N ALA A 178 21.20 8.75 -27.85
CA ALA A 178 22.21 7.78 -27.42
C ALA A 178 23.40 8.43 -26.67
N ARG A 179 23.56 9.76 -26.73
CA ARG A 179 24.60 10.52 -26.03
C ARG A 179 24.12 11.17 -24.73
N THR A 180 22.84 11.04 -24.40
CA THR A 180 22.28 11.61 -23.18
C THR A 180 22.93 10.96 -21.96
N THR A 181 23.51 11.77 -21.10
CA THR A 181 24.14 11.35 -19.84
C THR A 181 23.12 11.01 -18.77
N ASP A 182 23.54 10.33 -17.71
CA ASP A 182 22.70 10.03 -16.56
C ASP A 182 22.17 11.30 -15.87
N ASP A 183 22.97 12.37 -15.80
CA ASP A 183 22.52 13.65 -15.22
C ASP A 183 21.41 14.30 -16.07
N GLU A 184 21.60 14.34 -17.38
CA GLU A 184 20.60 14.88 -18.31
C GLU A 184 19.32 14.04 -18.32
N LEU A 185 19.44 12.71 -18.33
CA LEU A 185 18.30 11.82 -18.28
C LEU A 185 17.52 11.98 -16.98
N PHE A 186 18.21 12.03 -15.83
CA PHE A 186 17.57 12.24 -14.53
C PHE A 186 16.82 13.57 -14.49
N ALA A 187 17.44 14.65 -14.96
CA ALA A 187 16.81 15.97 -15.05
C ALA A 187 15.56 15.94 -15.93
N ILE A 188 15.62 15.29 -17.10
CA ILE A 188 14.47 15.13 -18.00
C ILE A 188 13.32 14.37 -17.32
N LEU A 189 13.60 13.20 -16.71
CA LEU A 189 12.56 12.39 -16.07
C LEU A 189 11.93 13.11 -14.87
N ARG A 190 12.73 13.87 -14.10
CA ARG A 190 12.24 14.74 -13.04
C ARG A 190 11.32 15.84 -13.58
N GLU A 191 11.76 16.58 -14.60
CA GLU A 191 10.98 17.68 -15.23
C GLU A 191 9.61 17.20 -15.75
N MET A 192 9.46 15.91 -16.09
CA MET A 192 8.19 15.33 -16.50
C MET A 192 7.19 15.18 -15.35
N ILE A 193 7.65 14.81 -14.16
CA ILE A 193 6.77 14.46 -13.03
C ILE A 193 6.64 15.57 -11.99
N GLU A 194 7.56 16.53 -11.97
CA GLU A 194 7.54 17.65 -11.02
C GLU A 194 6.25 18.49 -11.07
N PRO A 195 5.67 18.81 -12.25
CA PRO A 195 4.40 19.52 -12.35
C PRO A 195 3.19 18.74 -11.82
N LEU A 196 3.32 17.44 -11.55
CA LEU A 196 2.24 16.66 -10.95
C LEU A 196 1.99 17.04 -9.50
N HIS A 197 2.97 17.65 -8.82
CA HIS A 197 2.83 18.13 -7.44
C HIS A 197 2.25 17.04 -6.51
N ASP A 198 2.83 15.85 -6.60
CA ASP A 198 2.29 14.64 -6.00
C ASP A 198 3.39 13.97 -5.18
N GLY A 199 3.20 13.92 -3.86
CA GLY A 199 4.18 13.40 -2.91
C GLY A 199 4.39 11.89 -2.95
N HIS A 200 3.57 11.15 -3.69
CA HIS A 200 3.79 9.73 -3.98
C HIS A 200 4.49 9.49 -5.32
N THR A 201 5.03 10.55 -5.93
CA THR A 201 5.99 10.43 -7.03
C THR A 201 7.42 10.55 -6.50
N ARG A 202 8.28 9.59 -6.87
CA ARG A 202 9.71 9.60 -6.51
C ARG A 202 10.56 9.12 -7.67
N LEU A 203 11.80 9.59 -7.76
CA LEU A 203 12.81 9.09 -8.68
C LEU A 203 14.17 9.07 -7.98
N SER A 204 14.88 7.95 -8.07
CA SER A 204 16.20 7.73 -7.47
C SER A 204 17.14 7.09 -8.48
N ALA A 205 18.25 7.77 -8.73
CA ALA A 205 19.30 7.41 -9.68
C ALA A 205 20.69 7.34 -9.00
N GLY A 206 20.70 6.94 -7.72
CA GLY A 206 21.91 6.88 -6.88
C GLY A 206 22.14 8.14 -6.03
N PRO A 207 23.28 8.21 -5.32
CA PRO A 207 23.60 9.32 -4.43
C PRO A 207 23.53 10.68 -5.13
N GLY A 208 22.87 11.66 -4.51
CA GLY A 208 22.72 13.01 -5.05
C GLY A 208 21.68 13.17 -6.17
N ARG A 209 21.13 12.07 -6.70
CA ARG A 209 20.06 12.09 -7.73
C ARG A 209 18.77 11.50 -7.18
N VAL A 210 18.15 12.24 -6.27
CA VAL A 210 16.89 11.86 -5.65
C VAL A 210 15.88 13.00 -5.82
N TYR A 211 14.69 12.62 -6.26
CA TYR A 211 13.54 13.49 -6.33
C TYR A 211 12.38 12.84 -5.57
N ALA A 212 11.68 13.65 -4.78
CA ALA A 212 10.40 13.31 -4.20
C ALA A 212 9.44 14.47 -4.45
N GLY A 213 8.27 14.16 -4.98
CA GLY A 213 7.25 15.18 -5.19
C GLY A 213 6.73 15.73 -3.88
N SER A 214 6.06 16.87 -3.97
CA SER A 214 5.34 17.47 -2.84
C SER A 214 4.26 18.41 -3.36
N ARG A 215 3.25 18.64 -2.52
CA ARG A 215 2.26 19.69 -2.76
C ARG A 215 2.94 21.06 -2.55
N PRO A 216 2.67 22.06 -3.41
CA PRO A 216 3.18 23.41 -3.23
C PRO A 216 2.86 23.96 -1.82
N GLY A 217 3.86 24.55 -1.18
CA GLY A 217 3.75 25.09 0.18
C GLY A 217 4.01 24.07 1.30
N THR A 218 4.27 22.80 1.00
CA THR A 218 4.67 21.83 2.03
C THR A 218 6.13 22.03 2.42
N THR A 219 6.39 22.24 3.71
CA THR A 219 7.73 22.23 4.29
C THR A 219 7.93 20.94 5.08
N LEU A 220 8.93 20.16 4.70
CA LEU A 220 9.29 18.95 5.44
C LEU A 220 9.89 19.31 6.81
N PRO A 221 9.58 18.55 7.86
CA PRO A 221 10.00 18.88 9.21
C PRO A 221 11.52 18.69 9.38
N THR A 222 12.17 19.67 10.01
CA THR A 222 13.56 19.54 10.48
C THR A 222 13.59 19.10 11.95
N PRO A 223 14.70 18.56 12.48
CA PRO A 223 14.81 18.24 13.90
C PRO A 223 14.56 19.46 14.81
N ALA A 224 15.01 20.65 14.41
CA ALA A 224 14.76 21.89 15.13
C ALA A 224 13.27 22.26 15.16
N PHE A 225 12.58 22.13 14.03
CA PHE A 225 11.13 22.32 13.94
C PHE A 225 10.38 21.32 14.83
N LEU A 226 10.73 20.04 14.79
CA LEU A 226 10.10 19.01 15.64
C LEU A 226 10.26 19.31 17.13
N LYS A 227 11.43 19.82 17.55
CA LYS A 227 11.66 20.26 18.92
C LYS A 227 10.77 21.44 19.32
N GLN A 228 10.58 22.42 18.43
CA GLN A 228 9.68 23.55 18.67
C GLN A 228 8.23 23.10 18.78
N VAL A 229 7.79 22.20 17.89
CA VAL A 229 6.44 21.60 17.94
C VAL A 229 6.23 20.85 19.26
N ASP A 230 7.19 20.03 19.69
CA ASP A 230 7.06 19.30 20.95
C ASP A 230 6.99 20.24 22.16
N ALA A 231 7.75 21.34 22.15
CA ALA A 231 7.68 22.37 23.18
C ALA A 231 6.31 23.08 23.22
N ALA A 232 5.75 23.43 22.05
CA ALA A 232 4.44 24.06 21.94
C ALA A 232 3.30 23.11 22.38
N ILE A 233 3.34 21.84 21.96
CA ILE A 233 2.39 20.82 22.42
C ILE A 233 2.49 20.64 23.93
N THR A 234 3.71 20.50 24.48
CA THR A 234 3.92 20.32 25.92
C THR A 234 3.34 21.49 26.72
N ALA A 235 3.58 22.73 26.27
CA ALA A 235 2.96 23.91 26.88
C ALA A 235 1.43 23.88 26.77
N GLY A 236 0.89 23.49 25.61
CA GLY A 236 -0.54 23.41 25.34
C GLY A 236 -1.29 22.28 26.07
N LEU A 237 -0.61 21.21 26.49
CA LEU A 237 -1.20 20.18 27.35
C LEU A 237 -1.38 20.69 28.79
N GLY A 238 -0.50 21.57 29.24
CA GLY A 238 -0.56 22.24 30.54
C GLY A 238 0.50 21.76 31.54
N PRO A 239 0.69 22.50 32.64
CA PRO A 239 1.73 22.21 33.63
C PRO A 239 1.47 20.86 34.33
N GLY A 240 2.54 20.10 34.55
CA GLY A 240 2.49 18.81 35.26
C GLY A 240 1.88 17.65 34.46
N VAL A 241 1.49 17.86 33.21
CA VAL A 241 1.00 16.78 32.34
C VAL A 241 2.17 15.96 31.80
N THR A 242 2.16 14.66 32.10
CA THR A 242 3.15 13.70 31.59
C THR A 242 2.57 12.90 30.43
N ARG A 243 3.29 12.85 29.31
CA ARG A 243 2.97 11.94 28.20
C ARG A 243 3.63 10.58 28.44
N GLN A 244 2.82 9.53 28.49
CA GLN A 244 3.30 8.16 28.31
C GLN A 244 3.65 7.96 26.83
N GLN A 245 4.73 7.23 26.56
CA GLN A 245 5.25 7.04 25.21
C GLN A 245 5.53 5.55 24.94
N TRP A 246 5.29 5.17 23.70
CA TRP A 246 5.56 3.86 23.11
C TRP A 246 6.26 4.06 21.77
N ALA A 247 6.83 3.00 21.20
CA ALA A 247 7.37 3.05 19.84
C ALA A 247 8.33 4.23 19.57
N GLY A 248 9.32 4.45 20.46
CA GLY A 248 10.26 5.58 20.32
C GLY A 248 9.62 6.97 20.38
N GLY A 249 8.40 7.10 20.92
CA GLY A 249 7.62 8.34 20.95
C GLY A 249 6.68 8.52 19.75
N ALA A 250 6.66 7.58 18.79
CA ALA A 250 5.74 7.62 17.67
C ALA A 250 4.27 7.59 18.12
N LEU A 251 4.02 6.88 19.23
CA LEU A 251 2.76 6.79 19.94
C LEU A 251 2.91 7.44 21.32
N SER A 252 2.02 8.34 21.68
CA SER A 252 2.01 8.91 23.03
C SER A 252 0.62 9.28 23.51
N TYR A 253 0.42 9.21 24.83
CA TYR A 253 -0.86 9.51 25.46
C TYR A 253 -0.67 10.31 26.75
N ALA A 254 -1.58 11.24 27.03
CA ALA A 254 -1.70 11.90 28.31
C ALA A 254 -3.17 12.01 28.74
N ASP A 255 -3.41 11.79 30.04
CA ASP A 255 -4.65 12.25 30.67
C ASP A 255 -4.54 13.75 30.93
N LEU A 256 -5.62 14.48 30.63
CA LEU A 256 -5.73 15.91 30.79
C LEU A 256 -6.81 16.25 31.85
N PRO A 257 -6.84 17.50 32.36
CA PRO A 257 -7.95 17.99 33.16
C PRO A 257 -9.31 17.77 32.49
N ASP A 258 -10.39 17.84 33.29
CA ASP A 258 -11.79 17.65 32.86
C ASP A 258 -12.12 16.28 32.25
N ARG A 259 -11.28 15.27 32.52
CA ARG A 259 -11.38 13.92 31.95
C ARG A 259 -11.24 13.94 30.43
N LEU A 260 -10.34 14.78 29.91
CA LEU A 260 -9.94 14.72 28.52
C LEU A 260 -8.74 13.78 28.36
N GLY A 261 -8.61 13.16 27.19
CA GLY A 261 -7.40 12.42 26.79
C GLY A 261 -6.74 13.11 25.60
N TYR A 262 -5.43 12.96 25.48
CA TYR A 262 -4.65 13.37 24.31
C TYR A 262 -3.83 12.17 23.81
N LEU A 263 -4.18 11.65 22.65
CA LEU A 263 -3.48 10.57 21.94
C LEU A 263 -2.79 11.15 20.71
N ARG A 264 -1.47 11.04 20.62
CA ARG A 264 -0.70 11.49 19.45
C ARG A 264 -0.08 10.30 18.74
N ILE A 265 -0.22 10.27 17.41
CA ILE A 265 0.28 9.22 16.53
C ILE A 265 1.01 9.90 15.38
N THR A 266 2.32 9.71 15.28
CA THR A 266 3.18 10.36 14.26
C THR A 266 3.67 9.42 13.16
N SER A 267 3.41 8.13 13.28
CA SER A 267 3.71 7.10 12.28
C SER A 267 2.71 5.97 12.42
N PHE A 268 2.46 5.23 11.34
CA PHE A 268 1.76 3.94 11.30
C PHE A 268 2.71 2.82 10.85
N GLN A 269 3.97 2.90 11.24
CA GLN A 269 5.01 1.90 10.97
C GLN A 269 6.25 2.17 11.84
N GLY A 270 7.15 1.20 11.92
CA GLY A 270 8.47 1.35 12.53
C GLY A 270 8.37 1.56 14.04
N TYR A 271 7.51 0.79 14.69
CA TYR A 271 7.31 0.86 16.14
C TYR A 271 8.34 0.05 16.92
N THR A 272 9.04 -0.86 16.25
CA THR A 272 10.08 -1.70 16.87
C THR A 272 11.35 -1.71 16.02
N ASP A 273 12.46 -2.14 16.62
CA ASP A 273 13.73 -2.34 15.89
C ASP A 273 13.67 -3.52 14.89
N ARG A 274 12.61 -4.34 14.96
CA ARG A 274 12.36 -5.39 13.98
C ARG A 274 11.59 -4.78 12.81
N GLU A 275 12.13 -4.92 11.61
CA GLU A 275 11.51 -4.46 10.37
C GLU A 275 10.41 -5.44 9.89
N ASP A 276 9.46 -5.76 10.78
CA ASP A 276 8.34 -6.64 10.47
C ASP A 276 6.99 -6.11 10.99
N TYR A 277 5.95 -6.30 10.19
CA TYR A 277 4.62 -5.78 10.47
C TYR A 277 3.96 -6.39 11.72
N ASP A 278 4.23 -7.67 12.02
CA ASP A 278 3.63 -8.34 13.17
C ASP A 278 4.15 -7.76 14.50
N SER A 279 5.42 -7.34 14.55
CA SER A 279 6.01 -6.64 15.70
C SER A 279 5.40 -5.26 15.91
N ASP A 280 5.17 -4.51 14.82
CA ASP A 280 4.46 -3.23 14.88
C ASP A 280 3.02 -3.39 15.38
N VAL A 281 2.32 -4.43 14.91
CA VAL A 281 0.98 -4.77 15.41
C VAL A 281 1.00 -5.00 16.92
N ALA A 282 1.93 -5.79 17.43
CA ALA A 282 2.01 -6.13 18.85
C ALA A 282 2.30 -4.88 19.72
N GLU A 283 3.22 -4.02 19.28
CA GLU A 283 3.55 -2.78 19.98
C GLU A 283 2.38 -1.78 19.96
N LEU A 284 1.67 -1.67 18.83
CA LEU A 284 0.46 -0.86 18.74
C LEU A 284 -0.63 -1.36 19.69
N ASP A 285 -0.93 -2.66 19.68
CA ASP A 285 -1.96 -3.25 20.53
C ASP A 285 -1.63 -3.03 22.01
N ARG A 286 -0.36 -3.18 22.40
CA ARG A 286 0.13 -2.89 23.75
C ARG A 286 -0.11 -1.43 24.16
N ALA A 287 0.19 -0.48 23.27
CA ALA A 287 -0.07 0.93 23.51
C ALA A 287 -1.58 1.22 23.60
N LEU A 288 -2.38 0.68 22.69
CA LEU A 288 -3.83 0.86 22.68
C LEU A 288 -4.50 0.24 23.91
N ASP A 289 -4.02 -0.89 24.43
CA ASP A 289 -4.51 -1.47 25.69
C ASP A 289 -4.20 -0.61 26.90
N ALA A 290 -3.01 -0.02 26.94
CA ALA A 290 -2.63 0.91 28.00
C ALA A 290 -3.44 2.21 27.95
N VAL A 291 -3.83 2.67 26.76
CA VAL A 291 -4.66 3.86 26.55
C VAL A 291 -6.13 3.56 26.85
N PHE A 292 -6.72 2.56 26.18
CA PHE A 292 -8.13 2.24 26.26
C PHE A 292 -8.40 1.20 27.35
N THR A 293 -8.30 1.66 28.60
CA THR A 293 -8.68 0.85 29.78
C THR A 293 -10.17 1.02 30.11
N LYS A 294 -10.76 0.05 30.80
CA LYS A 294 -12.16 0.13 31.27
C LYS A 294 -12.44 1.44 32.01
N ALA A 295 -11.51 1.90 32.86
CA ALA A 295 -11.67 3.13 33.63
C ALA A 295 -11.71 4.41 32.77
N ARG A 296 -10.99 4.45 31.64
CA ARG A 296 -11.02 5.58 30.70
C ARG A 296 -12.18 5.50 29.72
N THR A 297 -12.67 4.31 29.40
CA THR A 297 -13.72 4.14 28.38
C THR A 297 -15.13 4.00 28.95
N SER A 298 -15.29 3.63 30.22
CA SER A 298 -16.61 3.43 30.84
C SER A 298 -16.63 3.74 32.33
N GLY A 299 -17.84 3.97 32.86
CA GLY A 299 -18.06 4.30 34.27
C GLY A 299 -17.85 5.78 34.61
N PRO A 300 -17.89 6.14 35.91
CA PRO A 300 -17.98 7.53 36.36
C PRO A 300 -16.72 8.36 36.09
N LYS A 301 -15.56 7.70 35.93
CA LYS A 301 -14.27 8.33 35.62
C LYS A 301 -13.89 8.31 34.14
N ALA A 302 -14.77 7.78 33.27
CA ALA A 302 -14.52 7.72 31.85
C ALA A 302 -14.22 9.09 31.24
N LEU A 303 -13.43 9.08 30.17
CA LEU A 303 -13.10 10.26 29.39
C LEU A 303 -14.37 10.92 28.86
N ARG A 304 -14.44 12.24 28.98
CA ARG A 304 -15.50 13.08 28.40
C ARG A 304 -15.19 13.49 26.96
N GLY A 305 -13.91 13.51 26.59
CA GLY A 305 -13.44 13.88 25.27
C GLY A 305 -12.06 13.28 25.00
N LEU A 306 -11.76 13.00 23.74
CA LEU A 306 -10.44 12.57 23.30
C LEU A 306 -9.95 13.47 22.17
N VAL A 307 -8.74 13.99 22.29
CA VAL A 307 -7.99 14.60 21.20
C VAL A 307 -7.09 13.53 20.58
N VAL A 308 -7.17 13.34 19.27
CA VAL A 308 -6.24 12.53 18.49
C VAL A 308 -5.42 13.45 17.60
N ASP A 309 -4.10 13.46 17.76
CA ASP A 309 -3.20 14.33 16.99
C ASP A 309 -2.43 13.56 15.92
N LEU A 310 -2.67 13.93 14.66
CA LEU A 310 -2.03 13.38 13.46
C LEU A 310 -1.27 14.42 12.66
N ARG A 311 -1.08 15.63 13.19
CA ARG A 311 -0.54 16.77 12.41
C ARG A 311 0.85 16.52 11.85
N LEU A 312 1.62 15.61 12.44
CA LEU A 312 2.94 15.17 11.99
C LEU A 312 2.96 13.66 11.64
N ASN A 313 1.83 13.09 11.25
CA ASN A 313 1.73 11.68 10.88
C ASN A 313 2.13 11.46 9.42
N GLY A 314 3.31 10.86 9.21
CA GLY A 314 3.87 10.61 7.87
C GLY A 314 3.29 9.40 7.12
N GLY A 315 2.35 8.66 7.70
CA GLY A 315 1.78 7.46 7.12
C GLY A 315 2.44 6.16 7.60
N GLY A 316 2.40 5.14 6.76
CA GLY A 316 2.77 3.76 7.09
C GLY A 316 1.69 2.79 6.64
N SER A 317 1.33 1.84 7.50
CA SER A 317 0.30 0.84 7.22
C SER A 317 -1.12 1.35 7.44
N ASP A 318 -1.96 1.21 6.41
CA ASP A 318 -3.41 1.42 6.51
C ASP A 318 -4.06 0.56 7.58
N GLN A 319 -3.64 -0.71 7.70
CA GLN A 319 -4.20 -1.67 8.63
C GLN A 319 -3.95 -1.28 10.10
N LEU A 320 -2.80 -0.68 10.40
CA LEU A 320 -2.54 -0.11 11.73
C LEU A 320 -3.47 1.08 12.02
N GLY A 321 -3.73 1.93 11.01
CA GLY A 321 -4.74 2.99 11.10
C GLY A 321 -6.15 2.43 11.40
N LEU A 322 -6.59 1.41 10.67
CA LEU A 322 -7.89 0.76 10.90
C LEU A 322 -7.99 0.10 12.28
N ARG A 323 -6.90 -0.46 12.81
CA ARG A 323 -6.82 -0.99 14.19
C ARG A 323 -7.04 0.09 15.24
N VAL A 324 -6.45 1.28 15.06
CA VAL A 324 -6.74 2.42 15.95
C VAL A 324 -8.20 2.83 15.83
N ALA A 325 -8.75 2.94 14.62
CA ALA A 325 -10.15 3.31 14.40
C ALA A 325 -11.13 2.31 15.04
N ALA A 326 -10.80 1.03 15.11
CA ALA A 326 -11.58 0.00 15.79
C ALA A 326 -11.74 0.25 17.30
N ARG A 327 -10.77 0.91 17.95
CA ARG A 327 -10.87 1.34 19.37
C ARG A 327 -11.74 2.58 19.57
N LEU A 328 -12.11 3.27 18.49
CA LEU A 328 -12.79 4.57 18.53
C LEU A 328 -14.27 4.50 18.14
N THR A 329 -14.85 3.32 17.95
CA THR A 329 -16.25 3.16 17.54
C THR A 329 -16.95 2.03 18.26
N GLY A 330 -18.27 2.14 18.45
CA GLY A 330 -19.13 1.08 18.97
C GLY A 330 -19.91 0.32 17.91
N ARG A 331 -19.83 0.72 16.64
CA ARG A 331 -20.56 0.09 15.52
C ARG A 331 -19.67 -0.14 14.30
N PRO A 332 -19.93 -1.18 13.49
CA PRO A 332 -19.24 -1.38 12.23
C PRO A 332 -19.70 -0.37 11.17
N TYR A 333 -18.80 -0.01 10.26
CA TYR A 333 -19.10 0.84 9.10
C TYR A 333 -18.04 0.68 7.99
N LEU A 334 -18.34 1.19 6.80
CA LEU A 334 -17.37 1.32 5.70
C LEU A 334 -16.44 2.51 5.99
N ALA A 335 -15.14 2.28 6.07
CA ALA A 335 -14.14 3.34 6.20
C ALA A 335 -13.98 4.07 4.86
N TYR A 336 -13.58 3.32 3.85
CA TYR A 336 -13.36 3.77 2.48
C TYR A 336 -13.35 2.55 1.57
N ARG A 337 -13.30 2.78 0.26
CA ARG A 337 -12.99 1.77 -0.75
C ARG A 337 -11.71 2.18 -1.44
N LYS A 338 -11.02 1.24 -2.06
CA LYS A 338 -9.97 1.58 -3.00
C LYS A 338 -10.06 0.75 -4.26
N HIS A 339 -9.54 1.28 -5.35
CA HIS A 339 -9.42 0.59 -6.62
C HIS A 339 -8.15 1.02 -7.33
N ALA A 340 -7.61 0.14 -8.18
CA ALA A 340 -6.38 0.41 -8.91
C ALA A 340 -6.69 0.72 -10.38
N ARG A 341 -5.85 1.55 -11.00
CA ARG A 341 -5.89 1.74 -12.45
C ARG A 341 -5.71 0.39 -13.16
N ASN A 342 -6.60 0.06 -14.10
CA ASN A 342 -6.69 -1.29 -14.67
C ASN A 342 -6.67 -1.36 -16.20
N ASP A 343 -6.77 -0.23 -16.91
CA ASP A 343 -6.66 -0.22 -18.37
C ASP A 343 -5.65 0.84 -18.85
N PRO A 344 -4.63 0.43 -19.62
CA PRO A 344 -3.67 1.34 -20.21
C PRO A 344 -4.21 2.13 -21.43
N ALA A 345 -5.37 1.76 -21.97
CA ALA A 345 -6.03 2.38 -23.13
C ALA A 345 -7.26 3.23 -22.76
N ASP A 346 -7.92 2.97 -21.62
CA ASP A 346 -9.02 3.81 -21.12
C ASP A 346 -8.72 4.34 -19.72
N ALA A 347 -8.67 5.68 -19.62
CA ALA A 347 -8.30 6.33 -18.38
C ALA A 347 -9.29 6.17 -17.21
N ARG A 348 -10.49 5.69 -17.51
CA ARG A 348 -11.60 5.60 -16.56
C ARG A 348 -11.81 4.19 -16.03
N LYS A 349 -10.99 3.24 -16.46
CA LYS A 349 -11.13 1.83 -16.08
C LYS A 349 -10.26 1.52 -14.86
N PHE A 350 -10.95 1.10 -13.81
CA PHE A 350 -10.34 0.67 -12.56
C PHE A 350 -10.68 -0.79 -12.28
N THR A 351 -9.97 -1.40 -11.34
CA THR A 351 -10.36 -2.68 -10.76
C THR A 351 -11.70 -2.55 -10.04
N PRO A 352 -12.38 -3.65 -9.68
CA PRO A 352 -13.48 -3.59 -8.73
C PRO A 352 -13.06 -2.91 -7.40
N ASP A 353 -14.02 -2.25 -6.76
CA ASP A 353 -13.82 -1.63 -5.45
C ASP A 353 -13.47 -2.66 -4.36
N GLU A 354 -12.40 -2.40 -3.63
CA GLU A 354 -12.00 -3.13 -2.43
C GLU A 354 -12.45 -2.38 -1.16
N PRO A 355 -13.47 -2.87 -0.42
CA PRO A 355 -14.00 -2.15 0.73
C PRO A 355 -13.17 -2.38 2.00
N ALA A 356 -12.71 -1.29 2.61
CA ALA A 356 -12.16 -1.25 3.96
C ALA A 356 -13.29 -1.09 4.99
N ARG A 357 -13.44 -2.03 5.92
CA ARG A 357 -14.49 -1.94 6.95
C ARG A 357 -13.89 -1.86 8.34
N ILE A 358 -14.38 -0.92 9.14
CA ILE A 358 -14.11 -0.90 10.57
C ILE A 358 -15.05 -1.87 11.25
N ARG A 359 -14.48 -2.78 12.04
CA ARG A 359 -15.19 -3.57 13.03
C ARG A 359 -14.78 -3.05 14.42
N PRO A 360 -15.71 -2.78 15.33
CA PRO A 360 -15.36 -2.39 16.70
C PRO A 360 -14.45 -3.43 17.35
N HIS A 361 -13.49 -2.95 18.12
CA HIS A 361 -12.67 -3.82 18.96
C HIS A 361 -13.54 -4.47 20.07
N ASP A 362 -13.29 -5.74 20.37
CA ASP A 362 -14.06 -6.52 21.36
C ASP A 362 -13.82 -6.05 22.80
N GLY A 363 -12.63 -5.50 23.08
CA GLY A 363 -12.24 -4.93 24.37
C GLY A 363 -12.74 -3.50 24.62
N PRO A 364 -12.15 -2.79 25.61
CA PRO A 364 -12.54 -1.42 25.89
C PRO A 364 -12.28 -0.50 24.69
N ARG A 365 -13.22 0.42 24.47
CA ARG A 365 -13.31 1.29 23.29
C ARG A 365 -13.88 2.65 23.67
N TYR A 366 -13.37 3.71 23.06
CA TYR A 366 -13.84 5.07 23.28
C TYR A 366 -14.85 5.48 22.21
N THR A 367 -16.12 5.65 22.59
CA THR A 367 -17.22 6.00 21.66
C THR A 367 -17.73 7.43 21.83
N GLY A 368 -17.09 8.23 22.68
CA GLY A 368 -17.51 9.60 23.00
C GLY A 368 -17.05 10.68 22.00
N PRO A 369 -17.15 11.97 22.38
CA PRO A 369 -16.67 13.11 21.60
C PRO A 369 -15.18 13.03 21.22
N LEU A 370 -14.87 13.24 19.94
CA LEU A 370 -13.52 13.12 19.38
C LEU A 370 -13.14 14.39 18.64
N ALA A 371 -11.99 14.97 18.98
CA ALA A 371 -11.33 16.00 18.18
C ALA A 371 -10.13 15.38 17.48
N LEU A 372 -10.01 15.59 16.17
CA LEU A 372 -8.92 15.08 15.35
C LEU A 372 -8.10 16.25 14.82
N LEU A 373 -6.82 16.34 15.21
CA LEU A 373 -5.92 17.38 14.73
C LEU A 373 -5.22 16.92 13.45
N THR A 374 -5.36 17.70 12.38
CA THR A 374 -4.79 17.41 11.05
C THR A 374 -4.02 18.60 10.51
N GLY A 375 -3.07 18.34 9.60
CA GLY A 375 -2.33 19.40 8.92
C GLY A 375 -1.64 18.90 7.65
N PRO A 376 -0.84 19.76 6.99
CA PRO A 376 -0.20 19.44 5.71
C PRO A 376 0.85 18.32 5.80
N LEU A 377 1.23 17.90 7.02
CA LEU A 377 2.11 16.77 7.28
C LEU A 377 1.35 15.54 7.81
N THR A 378 0.01 15.53 7.73
CA THR A 378 -0.82 14.32 7.80
C THR A 378 -0.86 13.71 6.39
N ILE A 379 -0.12 12.60 6.19
CA ILE A 379 0.21 12.02 4.88
C ILE A 379 -0.13 10.52 4.85
N SER A 380 -0.50 9.97 3.69
CA SER A 380 -0.61 8.52 3.45
C SER A 380 -1.53 7.84 4.48
N ALA A 381 -1.10 6.82 5.21
CA ALA A 381 -1.94 6.14 6.21
C ALA A 381 -2.45 7.07 7.33
N GLY A 382 -1.81 8.23 7.56
CA GLY A 382 -2.35 9.30 8.40
C GLY A 382 -3.67 9.86 7.83
N GLU A 383 -3.76 9.94 6.51
CA GLU A 383 -4.94 10.37 5.77
C GLU A 383 -5.97 9.26 5.64
N THR A 384 -5.57 8.02 5.34
CA THR A 384 -6.52 6.90 5.28
C THR A 384 -7.14 6.63 6.66
N PHE A 385 -6.39 6.77 7.75
CA PHE A 385 -6.94 6.78 9.11
C PHE A 385 -7.91 7.95 9.31
N THR A 386 -7.56 9.16 8.88
CA THR A 386 -8.47 10.33 8.93
C THR A 386 -9.76 10.06 8.14
N GLN A 387 -9.67 9.49 6.94
CA GLN A 387 -10.81 9.11 6.10
C GLN A 387 -11.66 8.04 6.77
N SER A 388 -11.04 7.06 7.42
CA SER A 388 -11.74 5.99 8.13
C SER A 388 -12.67 6.56 9.21
N LEU A 389 -12.29 7.66 9.87
CA LEU A 389 -13.10 8.26 10.92
C LEU A 389 -14.27 9.10 10.38
N LEU A 390 -14.37 9.34 9.07
CA LEU A 390 -15.51 10.08 8.49
C LEU A 390 -16.83 9.30 8.62
N GLY A 391 -16.78 7.97 8.66
CA GLY A 391 -17.94 7.10 8.87
C GLY A 391 -18.36 6.91 10.34
N ARG A 392 -17.57 7.45 11.28
CA ARG A 392 -17.77 7.32 12.73
C ARG A 392 -18.98 8.14 13.21
N THR A 393 -19.69 7.62 14.21
CA THR A 393 -20.71 8.39 14.96
C THR A 393 -20.43 8.33 16.47
N PRO A 394 -20.42 9.48 17.19
CA PRO A 394 -20.50 10.84 16.66
C PRO A 394 -19.31 11.17 15.73
N ALA A 395 -19.52 12.04 14.75
CA ALA A 395 -18.45 12.43 13.83
C ALA A 395 -17.35 13.19 14.59
N PRO A 396 -16.06 12.98 14.27
CA PRO A 396 -14.99 13.76 14.87
C PRO A 396 -15.04 15.22 14.42
N ALA A 397 -14.74 16.15 15.33
CA ALA A 397 -14.39 17.52 14.97
C ALA A 397 -12.95 17.51 14.41
N ARG A 398 -12.78 17.71 13.11
CA ARG A 398 -11.47 17.81 12.46
C ARG A 398 -10.98 19.25 12.56
N ILE A 399 -9.85 19.47 13.22
CA ILE A 399 -9.36 20.80 13.58
C ILE A 399 -7.93 20.96 13.03
N GLY A 400 -7.66 22.10 12.42
CA GLY A 400 -6.35 22.38 11.86
C GLY A 400 -6.45 22.76 10.38
N GLU A 401 -5.63 22.12 9.56
CA GLU A 401 -5.57 22.35 8.13
C GLU A 401 -5.91 21.09 7.34
N ASN A 402 -5.97 21.23 6.01
CA ASN A 402 -6.16 20.07 5.14
C ASN A 402 -5.02 19.07 5.36
N THR A 403 -5.34 17.78 5.26
CA THR A 403 -4.31 16.77 5.06
C THR A 403 -3.61 16.95 3.69
N GLN A 404 -2.61 16.14 3.38
CA GLN A 404 -1.75 16.41 2.24
C GLN A 404 -2.35 16.05 0.87
N GLY A 405 -3.26 15.07 0.81
CA GLY A 405 -3.88 14.57 -0.42
C GLY A 405 -3.10 13.45 -1.11
N LEU A 406 -2.50 12.53 -0.35
CA LEU A 406 -1.63 11.45 -0.85
C LEU A 406 -2.12 10.08 -0.34
N PHE A 407 -3.23 9.56 -0.87
CA PHE A 407 -3.87 8.37 -0.29
C PHE A 407 -3.34 7.06 -0.86
N SER A 408 -3.13 7.00 -2.18
CA SER A 408 -2.72 5.78 -2.90
C SER A 408 -1.50 5.11 -2.25
N ASP A 409 -1.52 3.78 -2.15
CA ASP A 409 -0.30 3.01 -1.96
C ASP A 409 0.70 3.37 -3.08
N THR A 410 1.99 3.38 -2.78
CA THR A 410 3.02 3.62 -3.79
C THR A 410 3.28 2.36 -4.61
N LEU A 411 3.26 2.53 -5.94
CA LEU A 411 3.65 1.50 -6.88
C LEU A 411 5.15 1.64 -7.17
N ASP A 412 5.98 0.89 -6.47
CA ASP A 412 7.42 0.94 -6.68
C ASP A 412 7.84 0.25 -7.98
N ARG A 413 8.83 0.83 -8.66
CA ARG A 413 9.27 0.44 -9.99
C ARG A 413 10.78 0.55 -10.19
N THR A 414 11.25 -0.25 -11.12
CA THR A 414 12.64 -0.33 -11.55
C THR A 414 12.74 0.02 -13.03
N LEU A 415 13.71 0.85 -13.39
CA LEU A 415 14.04 1.17 -14.77
C LEU A 415 15.10 0.19 -15.31
N PRO A 416 15.22 0.04 -16.64
CA PRO A 416 16.20 -0.87 -17.27
C PRO A 416 17.64 -0.68 -16.78
N ASN A 417 18.05 0.56 -16.50
CA ASN A 417 19.37 0.92 -15.99
C ASN A 417 19.53 0.75 -14.45
N GLY A 418 18.50 0.26 -13.76
CA GLY A 418 18.52 -0.02 -12.32
C GLY A 418 18.01 1.12 -11.44
N TRP A 419 17.73 2.30 -12.01
CA TRP A 419 17.10 3.39 -11.26
C TRP A 419 15.74 2.98 -10.72
N LYS A 420 15.32 3.62 -9.63
CA LYS A 420 14.08 3.32 -8.94
C LYS A 420 13.15 4.52 -9.00
N PHE A 421 11.86 4.28 -9.14
CA PHE A 421 10.85 5.32 -9.06
C PHE A 421 9.57 4.77 -8.44
N ALA A 422 8.73 5.67 -7.94
CA ALA A 422 7.43 5.34 -7.41
C ALA A 422 6.39 6.28 -8.01
N LEU A 423 5.17 5.79 -8.12
CA LEU A 423 3.98 6.55 -8.52
C LEU A 423 2.76 6.00 -7.79
N PRO A 424 1.72 6.80 -7.53
CA PRO A 424 0.45 6.26 -7.09
C PRO A 424 -0.26 5.55 -8.25
N ASN A 425 -1.03 4.51 -7.93
CA ASN A 425 -1.78 3.73 -8.91
C ASN A 425 -3.22 3.40 -8.48
N GLU A 426 -3.65 3.93 -7.35
CA GLU A 426 -4.94 3.67 -6.73
C GLU A 426 -5.68 4.97 -6.45
N GLU A 427 -7.01 4.91 -6.36
CA GLU A 427 -7.81 5.98 -5.74
C GLU A 427 -8.50 5.44 -4.50
N PHE A 428 -8.59 6.28 -3.47
CA PHE A 428 -9.29 5.97 -2.22
C PHE A 428 -10.61 6.74 -2.16
N LEU A 429 -11.70 6.00 -2.17
CA LEU A 429 -13.05 6.52 -2.32
C LEU A 429 -13.80 6.52 -0.99
N THR A 430 -14.48 7.62 -0.70
CA THR A 430 -15.52 7.70 0.32
C THR A 430 -16.73 6.83 -0.06
N ALA A 431 -17.68 6.66 0.87
CA ALA A 431 -18.90 5.89 0.63
C ALA A 431 -19.76 6.43 -0.53
N ASP A 432 -19.69 7.74 -0.81
CA ASP A 432 -20.34 8.43 -1.93
C ASP A 432 -19.46 8.53 -3.19
N GLY A 433 -18.31 7.82 -3.23
CA GLY A 433 -17.49 7.70 -4.44
C GLY A 433 -16.55 8.87 -4.72
N ARG A 434 -16.29 9.75 -3.75
CA ARG A 434 -15.34 10.87 -3.91
C ARG A 434 -13.95 10.49 -3.41
N THR A 435 -12.92 11.05 -4.04
CA THR A 435 -11.54 11.01 -3.54
C THR A 435 -11.11 12.38 -2.98
N PHE A 436 -10.13 12.36 -2.07
CA PHE A 436 -9.42 13.53 -1.56
C PHE A 436 -7.98 13.64 -2.09
N ASP A 437 -7.59 12.80 -3.06
CA ASP A 437 -6.27 12.87 -3.70
C ASP A 437 -6.01 14.27 -4.30
N GLY A 438 -4.83 14.82 -4.01
CA GLY A 438 -4.40 16.17 -4.39
C GLY A 438 -4.92 17.31 -3.51
N THR A 439 -6.13 17.23 -2.95
CA THR A 439 -6.69 18.32 -2.10
C THR A 439 -6.51 18.08 -0.60
N GLY A 440 -6.42 16.82 -0.20
CA GLY A 440 -6.50 16.39 1.19
C GLY A 440 -7.90 16.51 1.77
N ILE A 441 -8.10 15.89 2.94
CA ILE A 441 -9.34 15.98 3.72
C ILE A 441 -9.38 17.34 4.41
N PRO A 442 -10.45 18.14 4.22
CA PRO A 442 -10.56 19.43 4.88
C PRO A 442 -10.91 19.28 6.37
N PRO A 443 -10.45 20.22 7.22
CA PRO A 443 -10.90 20.31 8.60
C PRO A 443 -12.37 20.77 8.64
N THR A 444 -13.09 20.42 9.70
CA THR A 444 -14.39 21.03 10.01
C THR A 444 -14.24 22.39 10.70
N VAL A 445 -13.13 22.59 11.40
CA VAL A 445 -12.76 23.86 12.04
C VAL A 445 -11.36 24.21 11.58
N ARG A 446 -11.27 25.14 10.62
CA ARG A 446 -9.96 25.60 10.13
C ARG A 446 -9.23 26.34 11.24
N THR A 447 -8.01 25.94 11.52
CA THR A 447 -7.17 26.53 12.57
C THR A 447 -5.71 26.43 12.13
N PRO A 448 -4.87 27.47 12.31
CA PRO A 448 -3.47 27.40 11.92
C PRO A 448 -2.73 26.24 12.60
N VAL A 449 -1.82 25.60 11.87
CA VAL A 449 -1.00 24.49 12.36
C VAL A 449 0.47 24.89 12.37
N PHE A 450 1.04 25.02 13.57
CA PHE A 450 2.48 25.24 13.80
C PHE A 450 3.07 26.43 13.00
N THR A 451 2.36 27.57 13.03
CA THR A 451 2.89 28.80 12.42
C THR A 451 4.19 29.22 13.12
N PRO A 452 5.12 29.90 12.43
CA PRO A 452 6.34 30.41 13.07
C PRO A 452 6.06 31.26 14.31
N GLU A 453 5.02 32.09 14.28
CA GLU A 453 4.62 32.94 15.41
C GLU A 453 4.15 32.13 16.62
N ASP A 454 3.30 31.12 16.38
CA ASP A 454 2.80 30.26 17.44
C ASP A 454 3.92 29.42 18.06
N LEU A 455 4.81 28.87 17.23
CA LEU A 455 5.96 28.11 17.72
C LEU A 455 6.93 28.98 18.52
N ALA A 456 7.20 30.22 18.06
CA ALA A 456 8.03 31.18 18.80
C ALA A 456 7.44 31.51 20.17
N SER A 457 6.10 31.58 20.26
CA SER A 457 5.37 31.86 21.50
C SER A 457 4.96 30.59 22.29
N ARG A 458 5.41 29.40 21.86
CA ARG A 458 5.01 28.08 22.42
C ARG A 458 3.50 27.89 22.53
N ARG A 459 2.75 28.40 21.57
CA ARG A 459 1.29 28.24 21.46
C ARG A 459 0.94 27.11 20.50
N ASP A 460 -0.19 26.47 20.78
CA ASP A 460 -0.80 25.50 19.88
C ASP A 460 -2.31 25.81 19.76
N PRO A 461 -2.70 26.66 18.78
CA PRO A 461 -4.10 27.06 18.61
C PRO A 461 -5.04 25.89 18.30
N ALA A 462 -4.59 24.91 17.53
CA ALA A 462 -5.41 23.75 17.17
C ALA A 462 -5.70 22.85 18.39
N LEU A 463 -4.68 22.60 19.23
CA LEU A 463 -4.87 21.88 20.49
C LEU A 463 -5.74 22.65 21.48
N ALA A 464 -5.53 23.96 21.61
CA ALA A 464 -6.37 24.81 22.45
C ALA A 464 -7.85 24.76 22.01
N ARG A 465 -8.10 24.85 20.69
CA ARG A 465 -9.45 24.77 20.13
C ARG A 465 -10.10 23.40 20.37
N ALA A 466 -9.34 22.32 20.23
CA ALA A 466 -9.83 20.97 20.51
C ALA A 466 -10.27 20.80 21.97
N ARG A 467 -9.45 21.29 22.92
CA ARG A 467 -9.78 21.25 24.34
C ARG A 467 -11.05 22.06 24.65
N ALA A 468 -11.16 23.28 24.13
CA ALA A 468 -12.34 24.13 24.33
C ALA A 468 -13.63 23.45 23.84
N LEU A 469 -13.60 22.88 22.63
CA LEU A 469 -14.75 22.16 22.06
C LEU A 469 -15.15 20.93 22.88
N LEU A 470 -14.19 20.15 23.37
CA LEU A 470 -14.47 18.94 24.14
C LEU A 470 -14.90 19.22 25.58
N SER A 471 -14.45 20.34 26.18
CA SER A 471 -14.88 20.79 27.50
C SER A 471 -16.25 21.49 27.50
N GLY A 472 -16.93 21.58 26.35
CA GLY A 472 -18.23 22.26 26.23
C GLY A 472 -18.18 23.78 26.37
N HIS A 473 -16.99 24.37 26.36
CA HIS A 473 -16.78 25.82 26.37
C HIS A 473 -16.82 26.30 24.91
N GLN A 474 -18.01 26.41 24.34
CA GLN A 474 -18.16 27.24 23.15
C GLN A 474 -18.08 28.70 23.59
N GLU A 475 -17.05 29.41 23.15
CA GLU A 475 -17.11 30.87 23.09
C GLU A 475 -18.39 31.21 22.33
N LYS A 476 -19.34 31.85 23.04
CA LYS A 476 -20.47 32.50 22.37
C LYS A 476 -19.88 33.51 21.37
N PRO A 477 -20.47 33.61 20.16
CA PRO A 477 -19.95 34.44 19.09
C PRO A 477 -19.78 35.91 19.49
#